data_AF-A0A1X1YFG4-F1
#
_entry.id   AF-A0A1X1YFG4-F1
#
_cell.length_a   1.000
_cell.length_b   1.000
_cell.length_c   1.000
_cell.angle_alpha   90.00
_cell.angle_beta   90.00
_cell.angle_gamma   90.00
#
_symmetry.space_group_name_H-M   'P 1'
#
loop_
_entity.id
_entity.type
_entity.pdbx_description
1 polymer ?
#
loop_
_entity_poly.entity_id
_entity_poly.type
_entity_poly.pdbx_seq_one_letter_code
_entity_poly.pdbx_strand_id
1 'polypeptide(L)'
;MFGTIYDRIERVKVDANALRDGGGMAEAWGKAAGRALRIARVFTQIQMTDAELAAPGSEAHHCGDDHERMGYSRVALGQRRSQHGRSHSSQSRAVSPRHEKVQLMQFDLDLLRERVFTKRDKIASDYSIADPADNPTAFAAQVIDAIDQRPAENPLDQQVTSDAVFRAAVAAIWSSGTDWKVVLRRRANVETALHQYDPEALANDPDVTVATLSPKLGSRFQKAHATAILKWAERLAANPDYYQRVICAVGKQLRSAAEPARLTDGELMIALAVLFSEGATTRTPVDSVPARELKAPGMGIAISCEFPRNLRWSGFKPDVHITRLFDHWAAIHHLPLAAQRTRAEEIVRLVGRRRREDMITSVQYALAGLHHTPADTPASEADNLIWLLGSYIEPIGAETELPYLR
;
A
#
# COMPACT_ATOMS: atom_id res chain seq x y z
N MET A 1 21.46 16.52 -6.50
CA MET A 1 21.81 16.62 -7.95
C MET A 1 20.97 15.67 -8.83
N PHE A 2 20.51 14.51 -8.36
CA PHE A 2 19.71 13.57 -9.17
C PHE A 2 18.20 13.84 -9.26
N GLY A 3 17.60 14.61 -8.33
CA GLY A 3 16.17 15.00 -8.42
C GLY A 3 15.88 15.80 -9.69
N THR A 4 16.74 16.77 -10.00
CA THR A 4 16.68 17.57 -11.23
C THR A 4 16.84 16.74 -12.51
N ILE A 5 17.49 15.57 -12.46
CA ILE A 5 17.64 14.67 -13.61
C ILE A 5 16.39 13.80 -13.76
N TYR A 6 15.81 13.33 -12.65
CA TYR A 6 14.57 12.56 -12.65
C TYR A 6 13.39 13.38 -13.19
N ASP A 7 13.27 14.63 -12.72
CA ASP A 7 12.22 15.58 -13.15
C ASP A 7 12.35 15.99 -14.62
N ARG A 8 13.57 15.93 -15.18
CA ARG A 8 13.82 16.21 -16.59
C ARG A 8 13.41 15.03 -17.47
N ILE A 9 13.62 13.80 -17.00
CA ILE A 9 13.28 12.58 -17.74
C ILE A 9 11.77 12.30 -17.70
N GLU A 10 11.10 12.57 -16.57
CA GLU A 10 9.63 12.50 -16.48
C GLU A 10 8.97 13.57 -17.37
N ARG A 11 9.52 14.80 -17.44
CA ARG A 11 9.07 15.81 -18.42
C ARG A 11 9.21 15.35 -19.87
N VAL A 12 10.35 14.76 -20.24
CA VAL A 12 10.54 14.20 -21.59
C VAL A 12 9.53 13.08 -21.91
N LYS A 13 9.13 12.27 -20.92
CA LYS A 13 8.06 11.25 -21.10
C LYS A 13 6.68 11.87 -21.28
N VAL A 14 6.36 12.92 -20.52
CA VAL A 14 5.10 13.65 -20.61
C VAL A 14 5.01 14.36 -21.96
N ASP A 15 6.08 15.03 -22.39
CA ASP A 15 6.16 15.71 -23.68
C ASP A 15 6.12 14.73 -24.86
N ALA A 16 6.74 13.55 -24.73
CA ALA A 16 6.67 12.49 -25.73
C ALA A 16 5.25 11.89 -25.89
N ASN A 17 4.44 11.90 -24.82
CA ASN A 17 3.04 11.49 -24.89
C ASN A 17 2.11 12.58 -25.48
N ALA A 18 2.54 13.85 -25.43
CA ALA A 18 1.81 14.98 -26.00
C ALA A 18 1.99 15.10 -27.54
N LEU A 19 3.10 14.59 -28.07
CA LEU A 19 3.35 14.50 -29.51
C LEU A 19 2.59 13.29 -30.09
N ARG A 20 1.30 13.49 -30.38
CA ARG A 20 0.54 12.63 -31.29
C ARG A 20 1.18 12.75 -32.68
N ASP A 21 1.71 11.64 -33.18
CA ASP A 21 2.33 11.46 -34.49
C ASP A 21 3.81 11.88 -34.61
N GLY A 22 4.74 10.97 -34.26
CA GLY A 22 6.12 11.08 -34.73
C GLY A 22 7.19 10.30 -33.97
N GLY A 23 7.51 9.08 -34.45
CA GLY A 23 8.88 8.52 -34.41
C GLY A 23 9.28 7.66 -33.21
N GLY A 24 9.52 6.36 -33.47
CA GLY A 24 10.01 5.37 -32.51
C GLY A 24 11.35 5.68 -31.80
N MET A 25 11.98 6.81 -32.13
CA MET A 25 13.16 7.32 -31.43
C MET A 25 12.84 7.82 -30.02
N ALA A 26 11.71 8.51 -29.79
CA ALA A 26 11.36 9.01 -28.46
C ALA A 26 11.08 7.87 -27.47
N GLU A 27 10.40 6.82 -27.91
CA GLU A 27 10.17 5.62 -27.11
C GLU A 27 11.47 4.83 -26.85
N ALA A 28 12.36 4.74 -27.84
CA ALA A 28 13.68 4.11 -27.68
C ALA A 28 14.56 4.88 -26.67
N TRP A 29 14.55 6.21 -26.73
CA TRP A 29 15.26 7.08 -25.79
C TRP A 29 14.68 6.97 -24.36
N GLY A 30 13.35 6.94 -24.21
CA GLY A 30 12.70 6.72 -22.91
C GLY A 30 13.06 5.35 -22.31
N LYS A 31 13.12 4.30 -23.13
CA LYS A 31 13.56 2.96 -22.71
C LYS A 31 15.04 2.92 -22.34
N ALA A 32 15.91 3.59 -23.09
CA ALA A 32 17.35 3.67 -22.82
C ALA A 32 17.63 4.44 -21.52
N ALA A 33 16.99 5.60 -21.33
CA ALA A 33 17.10 6.40 -20.10
C ALA A 33 16.59 5.62 -18.86
N GLY A 34 15.48 4.90 -18.98
CA GLY A 34 14.98 4.05 -17.91
C GLY A 34 15.86 2.84 -17.59
N ARG A 35 16.68 2.35 -18.53
CA ARG A 35 17.70 1.32 -18.26
C ARG A 35 18.92 1.93 -17.57
N ALA A 36 19.41 3.08 -18.05
CA ALA A 36 20.53 3.79 -17.44
C ALA A 36 20.26 4.16 -15.97
N LEU A 37 19.04 4.61 -15.64
CA LEU A 37 18.64 4.91 -14.26
C LEU A 37 18.62 3.68 -13.34
N ARG A 38 18.21 2.51 -13.85
CA ARG A 38 18.24 1.26 -13.09
C ARG A 38 19.68 0.81 -12.82
N ILE A 39 20.54 0.95 -13.82
CA ILE A 39 21.98 0.66 -13.69
C ILE A 39 22.62 1.62 -12.69
N ALA A 40 22.35 2.92 -12.79
CA ALA A 40 22.85 3.92 -11.85
C ALA A 40 22.39 3.64 -10.41
N ARG A 41 21.12 3.24 -10.21
CA ARG A 41 20.56 2.86 -8.90
C ARG A 41 21.27 1.64 -8.30
N VAL A 42 21.64 0.66 -9.12
CA VAL A 42 22.42 -0.50 -8.67
C VAL A 42 23.82 -0.07 -8.22
N PHE A 43 24.48 0.81 -8.97
CA PHE A 43 25.81 1.33 -8.59
C PHE A 43 25.79 2.18 -7.31
N THR A 44 24.72 2.96 -7.09
CA THR A 44 24.56 3.72 -5.83
C THR A 44 24.33 2.81 -4.63
N GLN A 45 23.62 1.70 -4.83
CA GLN A 45 23.32 0.73 -3.76
C GLN A 45 24.54 -0.07 -3.32
N ILE A 46 25.54 -0.24 -4.19
CA ILE A 46 26.78 -0.95 -3.88
C ILE A 46 27.94 0.00 -3.53
N GLN A 47 27.67 1.31 -3.40
CA GLN A 47 28.67 2.35 -3.09
C GLN A 47 29.90 2.34 -4.01
N MET A 48 29.77 1.85 -5.25
CA MET A 48 30.87 1.86 -6.21
C MET A 48 31.15 3.28 -6.69
N THR A 49 32.40 3.68 -6.62
CA THR A 49 32.92 4.96 -7.11
C THR A 49 33.18 4.90 -8.63
N ASP A 50 33.23 6.06 -9.28
CA ASP A 50 33.53 6.17 -10.72
C ASP A 50 34.92 5.60 -11.06
N ALA A 51 35.85 5.62 -10.11
CA ALA A 51 37.20 5.04 -10.26
C ALA A 51 37.16 3.50 -10.33
N GLU A 52 36.30 2.86 -9.55
CA GLU A 52 36.13 1.39 -9.54
C GLU A 52 35.37 0.89 -10.78
N LEU A 53 34.49 1.72 -11.34
CA LEU A 53 33.83 1.47 -12.63
C LEU A 53 34.80 1.53 -13.82
N ALA A 54 35.83 2.37 -13.74
CA ALA A 54 36.80 2.58 -14.81
C ALA A 54 37.91 1.52 -14.86
N ALA A 55 38.10 0.73 -13.80
CA ALA A 55 39.17 -0.27 -13.70
C ALA A 55 38.67 -1.60 -13.10
N PRO A 56 37.90 -2.41 -13.85
CA PRO A 56 37.44 -3.71 -13.37
C PRO A 56 38.63 -4.69 -13.29
N GLY A 57 39.29 -4.76 -12.14
CA GLY A 57 40.34 -5.76 -11.84
C GLY A 57 41.60 -5.29 -11.12
N SER A 58 41.73 -4.02 -10.69
CA SER A 58 42.89 -3.60 -9.89
C SER A 58 42.70 -3.94 -8.41
N GLU A 59 43.60 -4.76 -7.88
CA GLU A 59 43.64 -5.28 -6.52
C GLU A 59 43.45 -4.20 -5.45
N ALA A 60 42.55 -4.48 -4.51
CA ALA A 60 42.40 -3.71 -3.28
C ALA A 60 43.47 -4.15 -2.27
N HIS A 61 44.52 -3.34 -2.07
CA HIS A 61 45.38 -3.26 -0.87
C HIS A 61 46.18 -1.94 -1.00
N HIS A 62 46.51 -1.14 0.02
CA HIS A 62 46.66 -1.31 1.46
C HIS A 62 46.78 0.11 2.09
N CYS A 63 46.34 0.26 3.33
CA CYS A 63 46.93 1.14 4.34
C CYS A 63 46.54 0.47 5.67
N GLY A 64 47.43 -0.08 6.49
CA GLY A 64 48.85 0.12 6.70
C GLY A 64 49.03 0.04 8.22
N ASP A 65 49.72 -1.00 8.69
CA ASP A 65 49.90 -1.44 10.07
C ASP A 65 50.43 -0.36 11.05
N ASP A 66 50.17 -0.53 12.35
CA ASP A 66 51.28 -0.84 13.27
C ASP A 66 50.88 -1.24 14.71
N HIS A 67 51.59 -2.29 15.15
CA HIS A 67 51.93 -2.76 16.50
C HIS A 67 50.91 -3.51 17.41
N GLU A 68 51.00 -4.85 17.28
CA GLU A 68 51.52 -5.77 18.30
C GLU A 68 50.95 -5.73 19.74
N ARG A 69 50.31 -6.82 20.19
CA ARG A 69 50.99 -8.02 20.76
C ARG A 69 49.99 -9.03 21.35
N MET A 70 50.18 -10.27 20.90
CA MET A 70 50.01 -11.58 21.58
C MET A 70 49.07 -11.75 22.79
N GLY A 71 48.33 -12.87 22.76
CA GLY A 71 48.20 -13.70 23.97
C GLY A 71 46.92 -14.51 24.07
N TYR A 72 46.98 -15.78 23.66
CA TYR A 72 46.03 -16.83 24.03
C TYR A 72 45.80 -16.91 25.56
N SER A 73 44.58 -17.24 26.01
CA SER A 73 44.26 -18.50 26.71
C SER A 73 43.00 -18.42 27.61
N ARG A 74 42.02 -19.27 27.27
CA ARG A 74 41.22 -20.18 28.11
C ARG A 74 40.99 -19.93 29.63
N VAL A 75 39.69 -20.10 29.98
CA VAL A 75 39.13 -20.99 31.04
C VAL A 75 38.67 -20.39 32.40
N ALA A 76 37.42 -20.78 32.71
CA ALA A 76 36.80 -21.11 34.00
C ALA A 76 36.31 -20.04 35.00
N LEU A 77 35.01 -20.17 35.27
CA LEU A 77 34.35 -20.36 36.58
C LEU A 77 34.77 -19.51 37.79
N GLY A 78 33.75 -18.98 38.48
CA GLY A 78 33.74 -19.04 39.93
C GLY A 78 33.24 -17.80 40.66
N GLN A 79 31.94 -17.79 40.97
CA GLN A 79 31.34 -17.55 42.29
C GLN A 79 31.88 -16.45 43.24
N ARG A 80 30.88 -15.73 43.82
CA ARG A 80 30.82 -15.12 45.18
C ARG A 80 31.68 -13.85 45.35
N ARG A 81 31.32 -12.83 46.13
CA ARG A 81 30.31 -12.63 47.18
C ARG A 81 30.23 -11.12 47.48
N SER A 82 29.02 -10.64 47.73
CA SER A 82 28.60 -9.73 48.83
C SER A 82 29.41 -8.46 49.21
N GLN A 83 28.65 -7.36 49.32
CA GLN A 83 28.36 -6.57 50.53
C GLN A 83 28.80 -5.09 50.61
N HIS A 84 27.84 -4.29 51.14
CA HIS A 84 27.91 -2.94 51.74
C HIS A 84 27.96 -1.78 50.73
N GLY A 85 27.05 -0.81 50.70
CA GLY A 85 26.13 -0.30 51.70
C GLY A 85 26.46 1.17 51.95
N ARG A 86 25.58 2.10 51.56
CA ARG A 86 25.26 3.34 52.30
C ARG A 86 24.26 4.21 51.55
N SER A 87 23.21 4.54 52.30
CA SER A 87 22.20 5.56 52.08
C SER A 87 22.79 6.97 52.04
N HIS A 88 22.35 7.79 51.09
CA HIS A 88 22.09 9.21 51.37
C HIS A 88 20.83 9.69 50.65
N SER A 89 19.94 10.23 51.48
CA SER A 89 18.69 10.90 51.20
C SER A 89 18.94 12.31 50.65
N SER A 90 18.34 12.63 49.50
CA SER A 90 18.11 14.01 49.08
C SER A 90 16.80 14.11 48.29
N GLN A 91 15.80 14.55 49.04
CA GLN A 91 14.61 15.33 48.67
C GLN A 91 14.19 15.37 47.19
N SER A 92 13.08 14.67 46.97
CA SER A 92 12.12 14.84 45.88
C SER A 92 11.67 16.29 45.70
N ARG A 93 11.98 16.88 44.54
CA ARG A 93 11.11 17.86 43.89
C ARG A 93 10.44 17.15 42.73
N ALA A 94 9.22 16.66 42.97
CA ALA A 94 8.34 16.19 41.92
C ALA A 94 8.00 17.37 41.01
N VAL A 95 8.70 17.48 39.88
CA VAL A 95 8.23 18.22 38.73
C VAL A 95 7.17 17.34 38.09
N SER A 96 5.90 17.64 38.31
CA SER A 96 4.81 17.05 37.53
C SER A 96 5.13 17.25 36.05
N PRO A 97 5.24 16.18 35.23
CA PRO A 97 5.31 16.37 33.80
C PRO A 97 3.98 17.01 33.40
N ARG A 98 4.04 18.25 32.91
CA ARG A 98 2.92 18.79 32.14
C ARG A 98 2.74 17.81 30.98
N HIS A 99 1.66 17.04 31.04
CA HIS A 99 1.13 16.41 29.85
C HIS A 99 0.68 17.55 28.93
N GLU A 100 1.62 18.10 28.18
CA GLU A 100 1.29 18.74 26.92
C GLU A 100 0.47 17.70 26.18
N LYS A 101 -0.83 17.98 26.00
CA LYS A 101 -1.63 17.29 25.01
C LYS A 101 -0.91 17.56 23.70
N VAL A 102 -0.09 16.60 23.27
CA VAL A 102 0.40 16.57 21.89
C VAL A 102 -0.86 16.54 21.06
N GLN A 103 -1.19 17.67 20.44
CA GLN A 103 -2.32 17.76 19.55
C GLN A 103 -1.99 16.83 18.39
N LEU A 104 -2.70 15.71 18.31
CA LEU A 104 -2.53 14.75 17.23
C LEU A 104 -2.95 15.46 15.94
N MET A 105 -1.98 15.66 15.06
CA MET A 105 -2.20 16.17 13.71
C MET A 105 -3.16 15.23 12.98
N GLN A 106 -4.24 15.75 12.43
CA GLN A 106 -5.28 14.99 11.72
C GLN A 106 -5.54 15.57 10.34
N PHE A 107 -6.07 14.77 9.42
CA PHE A 107 -6.56 15.29 8.13
C PHE A 107 -7.73 16.25 8.35
N ASP A 108 -7.68 17.41 7.68
CA ASP A 108 -8.82 18.30 7.60
C ASP A 108 -9.79 17.78 6.53
N LEU A 109 -10.69 16.89 6.95
CA LEU A 109 -11.67 16.28 6.06
C LEU A 109 -12.69 17.28 5.52
N ASP A 110 -12.95 18.38 6.22
CA ASP A 110 -13.89 19.40 5.74
C ASP A 110 -13.28 20.15 4.56
N LEU A 111 -12.01 20.57 4.69
CA LEU A 111 -11.26 21.13 3.58
C LEU A 111 -11.15 20.13 2.41
N LEU A 112 -10.86 18.86 2.67
CA LEU A 112 -10.81 17.84 1.61
C LEU A 112 -12.13 17.73 0.84
N ARG A 113 -13.27 17.73 1.55
CA ARG A 113 -14.61 17.72 0.93
C ARG A 113 -14.86 18.96 0.08
N GLU A 114 -14.52 20.15 0.60
CA GLU A 114 -14.63 21.41 -0.15
C GLU A 114 -13.81 21.38 -1.45
N ARG A 115 -12.60 20.83 -1.38
CA ARG A 115 -11.72 20.72 -2.54
C ARG A 115 -12.24 19.72 -3.56
N VAL A 116 -12.66 18.53 -3.14
CA VAL A 116 -13.33 17.55 -4.00
C VAL A 116 -14.56 18.14 -4.69
N PHE A 117 -15.35 18.95 -3.96
CA PHE A 117 -16.53 19.62 -4.49
C PHE A 117 -16.24 20.59 -5.64
N THR A 118 -15.03 21.15 -5.75
CA THR A 118 -14.65 22.01 -6.89
C THR A 118 -14.67 21.29 -8.25
N LYS A 119 -14.67 19.95 -8.25
CA LYS A 119 -14.81 19.09 -9.44
C LYS A 119 -16.12 18.30 -9.45
N ARG A 120 -17.14 18.75 -8.70
CA ARG A 120 -18.45 18.11 -8.50
C ARG A 120 -18.99 17.45 -9.77
N ASP A 121 -19.23 18.22 -10.83
CA ASP A 121 -19.90 17.69 -12.03
C ASP A 121 -19.08 16.61 -12.74
N LYS A 122 -17.75 16.77 -12.75
CA LYS A 122 -16.85 15.80 -13.37
C LYS A 122 -16.84 14.49 -12.57
N ILE A 123 -16.76 14.59 -11.25
CA ILE A 123 -16.77 13.44 -10.36
C ILE A 123 -18.16 12.77 -10.39
N ALA A 124 -19.25 13.54 -10.32
CA ALA A 124 -20.61 13.02 -10.44
C ALA A 124 -20.80 12.20 -11.72
N SER A 125 -20.35 12.73 -12.86
CA SER A 125 -20.37 12.01 -14.14
C SER A 125 -19.54 10.72 -14.10
N ASP A 126 -18.30 10.79 -13.59
CA ASP A 126 -17.41 9.62 -13.50
C ASP A 126 -17.89 8.55 -12.53
N TYR A 127 -18.73 8.90 -11.57
CA TYR A 127 -19.32 8.00 -10.58
C TYR A 127 -20.79 7.65 -10.86
N SER A 128 -21.33 8.12 -12.00
CA SER A 128 -22.73 7.91 -12.39
C SER A 128 -23.75 8.39 -11.35
N ILE A 129 -23.47 9.52 -10.71
CA ILE A 129 -24.38 10.19 -9.76
C ILE A 129 -25.30 11.10 -10.57
N ALA A 130 -26.58 10.74 -10.64
CA ALA A 130 -27.58 11.46 -11.46
C ALA A 130 -27.91 12.86 -10.91
N ASP A 131 -28.18 12.94 -9.61
CA ASP A 131 -28.54 14.19 -8.91
C ASP A 131 -27.48 14.49 -7.84
N PRO A 132 -26.31 15.07 -8.24
CA PRO A 132 -25.27 15.42 -7.29
C PRO A 132 -25.77 16.49 -6.30
N ALA A 133 -25.39 16.36 -5.03
CA ALA A 133 -25.78 17.31 -4.00
C ALA A 133 -25.07 18.67 -4.18
N ASP A 134 -25.69 19.75 -3.69
CA ASP A 134 -25.20 21.13 -3.88
C ASP A 134 -24.30 21.64 -2.75
N ASN A 135 -23.88 20.75 -1.84
CA ASN A 135 -22.91 21.10 -0.79
C ASN A 135 -21.81 20.02 -0.67
N PRO A 136 -20.60 20.41 -0.23
CA PRO A 136 -19.44 19.51 -0.16
C PRO A 136 -19.67 18.23 0.64
N THR A 137 -20.29 18.33 1.82
CA THR A 137 -20.48 17.19 2.72
C THR A 137 -21.44 16.14 2.15
N ALA A 138 -22.61 16.57 1.69
CA ALA A 138 -23.59 15.66 1.09
C ALA A 138 -23.07 15.06 -0.22
N PHE A 139 -22.35 15.85 -1.03
CA PHE A 139 -21.77 15.35 -2.27
C PHE A 139 -20.68 14.30 -2.01
N ALA A 140 -19.78 14.55 -1.05
CA ALA A 140 -18.78 13.58 -0.65
C ALA A 140 -19.42 12.26 -0.19
N ALA A 141 -20.48 12.31 0.63
CA ALA A 141 -21.22 11.13 1.04
C ALA A 141 -21.78 10.34 -0.16
N GLN A 142 -22.38 11.03 -1.15
CA GLN A 142 -22.87 10.37 -2.38
C GLN A 142 -21.75 9.69 -3.17
N VAL A 143 -20.56 10.31 -3.26
CA VAL A 143 -19.41 9.72 -3.96
C VAL A 143 -18.88 8.50 -3.22
N ILE A 144 -18.76 8.57 -1.89
CA ILE A 144 -18.34 7.44 -1.04
C ILE A 144 -19.33 6.27 -1.15
N ASP A 145 -20.62 6.56 -1.25
CA ASP A 145 -21.66 5.55 -1.48
C ASP A 145 -21.53 4.91 -2.86
N ALA A 146 -21.23 5.71 -3.89
CA ALA A 146 -21.02 5.21 -5.25
C ALA A 146 -19.74 4.35 -5.39
N ILE A 147 -18.72 4.60 -4.56
CA ILE A 147 -17.51 3.75 -4.45
C ILE A 147 -17.84 2.40 -3.81
N ASP A 148 -18.86 2.36 -2.95
CA ASP A 148 -19.37 1.15 -2.33
C ASP A 148 -18.36 0.44 -1.41
N GLN A 149 -17.75 1.21 -0.50
CA GLN A 149 -16.73 0.75 0.46
C GLN A 149 -17.01 1.13 1.93
N ARG A 150 -18.28 1.40 2.27
CA ARG A 150 -18.67 1.66 3.68
C ARG A 150 -18.24 0.51 4.61
N PRO A 151 -17.43 0.75 5.65
CA PRO A 151 -16.92 -0.33 6.48
C PRO A 151 -17.99 -1.06 7.29
N ALA A 152 -17.81 -2.36 7.45
CA ALA A 152 -18.53 -3.16 8.42
C ALA A 152 -17.92 -2.99 9.82
N GLU A 153 -18.73 -3.12 10.86
CA GLU A 153 -18.29 -2.95 12.25
C GLU A 153 -17.27 -4.01 12.67
N ASN A 154 -17.53 -5.28 12.35
CA ASN A 154 -16.69 -6.41 12.76
C ASN A 154 -16.27 -7.22 11.52
N PRO A 155 -15.16 -6.87 10.85
CA PRO A 155 -14.80 -7.48 9.58
C PRO A 155 -14.60 -9.01 9.67
N LEU A 156 -14.06 -9.51 10.78
CA LEU A 156 -13.77 -10.93 10.99
C LEU A 156 -15.00 -11.82 11.25
N ASP A 157 -16.17 -11.22 11.48
CA ASP A 157 -17.42 -11.92 11.80
C ASP A 157 -18.51 -11.72 10.73
N GLN A 158 -18.19 -11.03 9.63
CA GLN A 158 -19.08 -10.85 8.50
C GLN A 158 -19.41 -12.17 7.79
N GLN A 159 -20.64 -12.29 7.28
CA GLN A 159 -21.01 -13.36 6.34
C GLN A 159 -20.88 -12.83 4.91
N VAL A 160 -19.85 -13.30 4.19
CA VAL A 160 -19.55 -12.86 2.83
C VAL A 160 -19.55 -14.08 1.91
N THR A 161 -20.32 -14.00 0.82
CA THR A 161 -20.43 -15.07 -0.18
C THR A 161 -19.20 -15.14 -1.09
N SER A 162 -19.01 -16.29 -1.75
CA SER A 162 -17.94 -16.48 -2.75
C SER A 162 -18.01 -15.43 -3.86
N ASP A 163 -19.22 -15.13 -4.35
CA ASP A 163 -19.46 -14.11 -5.39
C ASP A 163 -19.04 -12.71 -4.93
N ALA A 164 -19.29 -12.38 -3.66
CA ALA A 164 -18.87 -11.10 -3.09
C ALA A 164 -17.33 -11.02 -2.97
N VAL A 165 -16.67 -12.11 -2.58
CA VAL A 165 -15.20 -12.21 -2.60
C VAL A 165 -14.67 -12.07 -4.02
N PHE A 166 -15.31 -12.72 -5.00
CA PHE A 166 -14.89 -12.66 -6.38
C PHE A 166 -15.04 -11.25 -6.96
N ARG A 167 -16.21 -10.62 -6.74
CA ARG A 167 -16.49 -9.23 -7.11
C ARG A 167 -15.47 -8.27 -6.50
N ALA A 168 -15.14 -8.43 -5.22
CA ALA A 168 -14.14 -7.61 -4.54
C ALA A 168 -12.73 -7.77 -5.14
N ALA A 169 -12.32 -9.00 -5.46
CA ALA A 169 -11.03 -9.28 -6.09
C ALA A 169 -10.96 -8.69 -7.51
N VAL A 170 -12.01 -8.88 -8.31
CA VAL A 170 -12.11 -8.30 -9.66
C VAL A 170 -12.08 -6.78 -9.60
N ALA A 171 -12.82 -6.15 -8.69
CA ALA A 171 -12.84 -4.70 -8.54
C ALA A 171 -11.45 -4.14 -8.19
N ALA A 172 -10.72 -4.79 -7.27
CA ALA A 172 -9.37 -4.38 -6.88
C ALA A 172 -8.35 -4.56 -8.02
N ILE A 173 -8.41 -5.69 -8.73
CA ILE A 173 -7.50 -5.98 -9.86
C ILE A 173 -7.80 -5.05 -11.02
N TRP A 174 -9.06 -4.90 -11.40
CA TRP A 174 -9.45 -4.18 -12.61
C TRP A 174 -9.26 -2.67 -12.49
N SER A 175 -9.53 -2.08 -11.32
CA SER A 175 -9.33 -0.65 -11.08
C SER A 175 -7.85 -0.24 -11.11
N SER A 176 -6.92 -1.20 -10.93
CA SER A 176 -5.48 -0.93 -11.02
C SER A 176 -5.06 -0.48 -12.43
N GLY A 177 -4.63 0.77 -12.58
CA GLY A 177 -4.18 1.30 -13.86
C GLY A 177 -5.27 1.37 -14.94
N THR A 178 -6.54 1.45 -14.53
CA THR A 178 -7.69 1.67 -15.41
C THR A 178 -8.47 2.89 -14.93
N ASP A 179 -8.70 3.87 -15.79
CA ASP A 179 -9.56 5.02 -15.46
C ASP A 179 -10.94 4.54 -15.00
N TRP A 180 -11.46 5.10 -13.91
CA TRP A 180 -12.74 4.68 -13.34
C TRP A 180 -13.91 4.80 -14.34
N LYS A 181 -13.93 5.86 -15.17
CA LYS A 181 -14.90 6.00 -16.27
C LYS A 181 -14.91 4.81 -17.24
N VAL A 182 -13.75 4.16 -17.46
CA VAL A 182 -13.63 2.98 -18.32
C VAL A 182 -14.20 1.77 -17.61
N VAL A 183 -13.93 1.62 -16.31
CA VAL A 183 -14.51 0.58 -15.46
C VAL A 183 -16.03 0.66 -15.51
N LEU A 184 -16.63 1.82 -15.22
CA LEU A 184 -18.08 1.99 -15.23
C LEU A 184 -18.70 1.68 -16.58
N ARG A 185 -18.17 2.28 -17.65
CA ARG A 185 -18.70 2.07 -19.01
C ARG A 185 -18.69 0.60 -19.45
N ARG A 186 -17.74 -0.19 -18.94
CA ARG A 186 -17.58 -1.60 -19.31
C ARG A 186 -18.15 -2.57 -18.28
N ARG A 187 -18.62 -2.08 -17.12
CA ARG A 187 -19.00 -2.91 -15.96
C ARG A 187 -20.00 -4.00 -16.34
N ALA A 188 -21.11 -3.65 -16.98
CA ALA A 188 -22.15 -4.62 -17.37
C ALA A 188 -21.63 -5.71 -18.33
N ASN A 189 -20.75 -5.34 -19.26
CA ASN A 189 -20.16 -6.27 -20.22
C ASN A 189 -19.16 -7.22 -19.56
N VAL A 190 -18.39 -6.72 -18.59
CA VAL A 190 -17.45 -7.53 -17.81
C VAL A 190 -18.21 -8.43 -16.85
N GLU A 191 -19.20 -7.91 -16.13
CA GLU A 191 -20.06 -8.67 -15.21
C GLU A 191 -20.76 -9.84 -15.92
N THR A 192 -21.35 -9.59 -17.10
CA THR A 192 -21.92 -10.66 -17.93
C THR A 192 -20.87 -11.70 -18.34
N ALA A 193 -19.67 -11.26 -18.74
CA ALA A 193 -18.59 -12.17 -19.12
C ALA A 193 -17.97 -12.95 -17.95
N LEU A 194 -18.28 -12.55 -16.72
CA LEU A 194 -17.87 -13.22 -15.49
C LEU A 194 -19.04 -13.96 -14.84
N HIS A 195 -20.10 -14.29 -15.60
CA HIS A 195 -21.30 -14.96 -15.10
C HIS A 195 -21.93 -14.28 -13.87
N GLN A 196 -22.07 -12.96 -13.92
CA GLN A 196 -22.57 -12.15 -12.80
C GLN A 196 -21.72 -12.26 -11.52
N TYR A 197 -20.42 -12.50 -11.69
CA TYR A 197 -19.46 -12.79 -10.61
C TYR A 197 -19.69 -14.12 -9.90
N ASP A 198 -20.28 -15.11 -10.56
CA ASP A 198 -20.28 -16.50 -10.10
C ASP A 198 -18.91 -17.16 -10.43
N PRO A 199 -18.08 -17.45 -9.41
CA PRO A 199 -16.76 -18.04 -9.64
C PRO A 199 -16.82 -19.50 -10.11
N GLU A 200 -17.85 -20.27 -9.73
CA GLU A 200 -18.00 -21.67 -10.12
C GLU A 200 -18.42 -21.79 -11.58
N ALA A 201 -19.42 -21.01 -11.99
CA ALA A 201 -19.84 -20.95 -13.39
C ALA A 201 -18.68 -20.52 -14.29
N LEU A 202 -17.91 -19.50 -13.88
CA LEU A 202 -16.77 -19.02 -14.64
C LEU A 202 -15.60 -20.01 -14.69
N ALA A 203 -15.28 -20.69 -13.59
CA ALA A 203 -14.21 -21.69 -13.59
C ALA A 203 -14.50 -22.89 -14.50
N ASN A 204 -15.79 -23.20 -14.72
CA ASN A 204 -16.24 -24.31 -15.54
C ASN A 204 -16.57 -23.92 -16.99
N ASP A 205 -16.45 -22.64 -17.35
CA ASP A 205 -16.73 -22.16 -18.70
C ASP A 205 -15.46 -22.19 -19.59
N PRO A 206 -15.36 -23.13 -20.56
CA PRO A 206 -14.19 -23.23 -21.44
C PRO A 206 -14.08 -22.08 -22.45
N ASP A 207 -15.16 -21.34 -22.71
CA ASP A 207 -15.18 -20.24 -23.68
C ASP A 207 -14.61 -18.94 -23.08
N VAL A 208 -14.57 -18.82 -21.75
CA VAL A 208 -13.98 -17.67 -21.05
C VAL A 208 -12.50 -17.92 -20.76
N THR A 209 -11.66 -17.50 -21.71
CA THR A 209 -10.20 -17.57 -21.64
C THR A 209 -9.59 -16.19 -21.45
N VAL A 210 -8.27 -16.13 -21.20
CA VAL A 210 -7.53 -14.86 -21.20
C VAL A 210 -7.73 -14.08 -22.51
N ALA A 211 -7.80 -14.78 -23.64
CA ALA A 211 -7.97 -14.16 -24.95
C ALA A 211 -9.37 -13.55 -25.13
N THR A 212 -10.42 -14.16 -24.58
CA THR A 212 -11.80 -13.67 -24.71
C THR A 212 -12.17 -12.65 -23.63
N LEU A 213 -11.59 -12.75 -22.42
CA LEU A 213 -11.84 -11.81 -21.32
C LEU A 213 -11.01 -10.52 -21.43
N SER A 214 -9.72 -10.60 -21.77
CA SER A 214 -8.85 -9.42 -21.73
C SER A 214 -9.34 -8.21 -22.56
N PRO A 215 -9.87 -8.36 -23.79
CA PRO A 215 -10.36 -7.21 -24.57
C PRO A 215 -11.56 -6.50 -23.92
N LYS A 216 -12.30 -7.20 -23.05
CA LYS A 216 -13.47 -6.64 -22.35
C LYS A 216 -13.05 -5.68 -21.24
N LEU A 217 -11.90 -5.91 -20.60
CA LEU A 217 -11.42 -5.11 -19.46
C LEU A 217 -11.01 -3.68 -19.84
N GLY A 218 -10.44 -3.47 -21.03
CA GLY A 218 -10.00 -2.13 -21.46
C GLY A 218 -8.91 -1.50 -20.59
N SER A 219 -8.12 -2.34 -19.90
CA SER A 219 -7.01 -1.93 -19.03
C SER A 219 -5.67 -2.01 -19.76
N ARG A 220 -4.69 -1.18 -19.37
CA ARG A 220 -3.30 -1.31 -19.82
C ARG A 220 -2.71 -2.69 -19.50
N PHE A 221 -3.16 -3.33 -18.42
CA PHE A 221 -2.70 -4.63 -17.95
C PHE A 221 -3.68 -5.76 -18.26
N GLN A 222 -4.55 -5.59 -19.26
CA GLN A 222 -5.68 -6.46 -19.55
C GLN A 222 -5.38 -7.97 -19.55
N LYS A 223 -4.24 -8.41 -20.11
CA LYS A 223 -3.89 -9.84 -20.13
C LYS A 223 -3.58 -10.37 -18.72
N ALA A 224 -2.75 -9.62 -17.97
CA ALA A 224 -2.39 -9.99 -16.61
C ALA A 224 -3.62 -9.97 -15.68
N HIS A 225 -4.50 -8.99 -15.84
CA HIS A 225 -5.76 -8.91 -15.09
C HIS A 225 -6.68 -10.08 -15.41
N ALA A 226 -6.91 -10.38 -16.70
CA ALA A 226 -7.72 -11.53 -17.08
C ALA A 226 -7.17 -12.83 -16.50
N THR A 227 -5.85 -13.05 -16.56
CA THR A 227 -5.21 -14.22 -15.93
C THR A 227 -5.44 -14.26 -14.41
N ALA A 228 -5.31 -13.13 -13.71
CA ALA A 228 -5.52 -13.08 -12.27
C ALA A 228 -6.98 -13.34 -11.89
N ILE A 229 -7.94 -12.77 -12.66
CA ILE A 229 -9.37 -12.96 -12.47
C ILE A 229 -9.76 -14.43 -12.64
N LEU A 230 -9.31 -15.10 -13.71
CA LEU A 230 -9.59 -16.52 -13.91
C LEU A 230 -9.01 -17.40 -12.79
N LYS A 231 -7.79 -17.10 -12.33
CA LYS A 231 -7.19 -17.80 -11.16
C LYS A 231 -7.96 -17.56 -9.86
N TRP A 232 -8.62 -16.41 -9.71
CA TRP A 232 -9.51 -16.16 -8.59
C TRP A 232 -10.78 -16.99 -8.69
N ALA A 233 -11.38 -17.11 -9.88
CA ALA A 233 -12.54 -17.96 -10.10
C ALA A 233 -12.23 -19.43 -9.76
N GLU A 234 -11.15 -19.99 -10.30
CA GLU A 234 -10.68 -21.36 -9.98
C GLU A 234 -10.47 -21.56 -8.47
N ARG A 235 -9.83 -20.58 -7.81
CA ARG A 235 -9.56 -20.62 -6.37
C ARG A 235 -10.84 -20.63 -5.54
N LEU A 236 -11.82 -19.84 -5.92
CA LEU A 236 -13.09 -19.68 -5.20
C LEU A 236 -14.06 -20.84 -5.49
N ALA A 237 -14.05 -21.38 -6.70
CA ALA A 237 -14.76 -22.61 -7.04
C ALA A 237 -14.24 -23.80 -6.21
N ALA A 238 -12.92 -23.90 -6.00
CA ALA A 238 -12.33 -24.92 -5.15
C ALA A 238 -12.52 -24.69 -3.64
N ASN A 239 -12.87 -23.47 -3.22
CA ASN A 239 -13.07 -23.11 -1.82
C ASN A 239 -14.19 -22.07 -1.66
N PRO A 240 -15.48 -22.49 -1.69
CA PRO A 240 -16.62 -21.57 -1.64
C PRO A 240 -16.69 -20.72 -0.35
N ASP A 241 -16.13 -21.21 0.75
CA ASP A 241 -16.07 -20.52 2.04
C ASP A 241 -14.78 -19.69 2.22
N TYR A 242 -14.13 -19.25 1.12
CA TYR A 242 -12.81 -18.61 1.16
C TYR A 242 -12.71 -17.46 2.17
N TYR A 243 -13.78 -16.65 2.30
CA TYR A 243 -13.81 -15.56 3.26
C TYR A 243 -13.60 -16.04 4.70
N GLN A 244 -14.34 -17.07 5.12
CA GLN A 244 -14.26 -17.61 6.48
C GLN A 244 -13.01 -18.46 6.68
N ARG A 245 -12.76 -19.41 5.78
CA ARG A 245 -11.69 -20.41 5.91
C ARG A 245 -10.29 -19.84 5.68
N VAL A 246 -10.17 -18.80 4.85
CA VAL A 246 -8.88 -18.17 4.55
C VAL A 246 -8.81 -16.80 5.19
N ILE A 247 -9.61 -15.83 4.75
CA ILE A 247 -9.42 -14.43 5.16
C ILE A 247 -9.61 -14.27 6.68
N CYS A 248 -10.71 -14.76 7.24
CA CYS A 248 -11.01 -14.61 8.66
C CYS A 248 -10.12 -15.49 9.55
N ALA A 249 -9.93 -16.77 9.19
CA ALA A 249 -9.07 -17.67 9.96
C ALA A 249 -7.63 -17.15 10.07
N VAL A 250 -7.06 -16.72 8.93
CA VAL A 250 -5.71 -16.13 8.88
C VAL A 250 -5.67 -14.81 9.66
N GLY A 251 -6.68 -13.96 9.51
CA GLY A 251 -6.78 -12.71 10.25
C GLY A 251 -6.79 -12.92 11.77
N LYS A 252 -7.54 -13.92 12.25
CA LYS A 252 -7.58 -14.31 13.66
C LYS A 252 -6.22 -14.80 14.16
N GLN A 253 -5.49 -15.60 13.37
CA GLN A 253 -4.14 -16.07 13.70
C GLN A 253 -3.12 -14.92 13.75
N LEU A 254 -3.12 -14.02 12.76
CA LEU A 254 -2.23 -12.84 12.75
C LEU A 254 -2.50 -11.92 13.95
N ARG A 255 -3.77 -11.68 14.28
CA ARG A 255 -4.14 -10.88 15.46
C ARG A 255 -3.64 -11.52 16.75
N SER A 256 -3.82 -12.84 16.91
CA SER A 256 -3.33 -13.58 18.07
C SER A 256 -1.81 -13.55 18.18
N ALA A 257 -1.09 -13.62 17.06
CA ALA A 257 0.37 -13.60 17.03
C ALA A 257 0.98 -12.22 17.32
N ALA A 258 0.19 -11.15 17.25
CA ALA A 258 0.62 -9.78 17.52
C ALA A 258 0.46 -9.34 19.00
N GLU A 259 0.05 -10.24 19.90
CA GLU A 259 -0.04 -9.97 21.33
C GLU A 259 1.35 -9.72 21.96
N PRO A 260 1.49 -8.79 22.93
CA PRO A 260 0.43 -8.01 23.59
C PRO A 260 0.06 -6.70 22.88
N ALA A 261 0.78 -6.30 21.83
CA ALA A 261 0.55 -5.02 21.17
C ALA A 261 -0.82 -4.95 20.47
N ARG A 262 -1.34 -6.10 20.03
CA ARG A 262 -2.54 -6.29 19.22
C ARG A 262 -2.49 -5.53 17.88
N LEU A 263 -3.31 -5.96 16.93
CA LEU A 263 -3.56 -5.22 15.70
C LEU A 263 -4.97 -4.65 15.78
N THR A 264 -5.11 -3.36 15.49
CA THR A 264 -6.41 -2.78 15.14
C THR A 264 -6.95 -3.42 13.86
N ASP A 265 -8.24 -3.23 13.53
CA ASP A 265 -8.80 -3.77 12.28
C ASP A 265 -8.08 -3.21 11.04
N GLY A 266 -7.73 -1.92 11.03
CA GLY A 266 -6.96 -1.30 9.94
C GLY A 266 -5.54 -1.85 9.83
N GLU A 267 -4.85 -2.06 10.95
CA GLU A 267 -3.52 -2.68 10.93
C GLU A 267 -3.58 -4.16 10.52
N LEU A 268 -4.62 -4.89 10.93
CA LEU A 268 -4.83 -6.27 10.52
C LEU A 268 -5.08 -6.36 9.02
N MET A 269 -5.88 -5.43 8.48
CA MET A 269 -6.10 -5.31 7.05
C MET A 269 -4.77 -5.11 6.30
N ILE A 270 -3.89 -4.23 6.80
CA ILE A 270 -2.57 -4.01 6.19
C ILE A 270 -1.69 -5.27 6.31
N ALA A 271 -1.72 -5.97 7.44
CA ALA A 271 -1.00 -7.23 7.61
C ALA A 271 -1.48 -8.32 6.63
N LEU A 272 -2.79 -8.43 6.43
CA LEU A 272 -3.40 -9.29 5.42
C LEU A 272 -2.98 -8.86 4.01
N ALA A 273 -2.94 -7.56 3.72
CA ALA A 273 -2.51 -7.05 2.41
C ALA A 273 -1.05 -7.41 2.11
N VAL A 274 -0.15 -7.30 3.10
CA VAL A 274 1.24 -7.76 3.00
C VAL A 274 1.30 -9.26 2.70
N LEU A 275 0.51 -10.06 3.42
CA LEU A 275 0.45 -11.51 3.22
C LEU A 275 -0.09 -11.89 1.84
N PHE A 276 -1.18 -11.28 1.40
CA PHE A 276 -1.79 -11.56 0.10
C PHE A 276 -0.90 -11.11 -1.07
N SER A 277 -0.13 -10.04 -0.91
CA SER A 277 0.81 -9.57 -1.93
C SER A 277 1.98 -10.53 -2.14
N GLU A 278 2.53 -11.10 -1.07
CA GLU A 278 3.81 -11.83 -1.11
C GLU A 278 3.70 -13.34 -0.86
N GLY A 279 2.61 -13.78 -0.23
CA GLY A 279 2.43 -15.12 0.34
C GLY A 279 3.08 -15.28 1.72
N ALA A 280 2.90 -16.45 2.33
CA ALA A 280 3.55 -16.78 3.60
C ALA A 280 5.01 -17.24 3.43
N THR A 281 5.76 -17.18 4.52
CA THR A 281 7.07 -17.80 4.70
C THR A 281 6.99 -18.82 5.82
N THR A 282 8.08 -19.57 6.04
CA THR A 282 8.18 -20.50 7.19
C THR A 282 8.13 -19.80 8.55
N ARG A 283 8.17 -18.46 8.60
CA ARG A 283 8.05 -17.67 9.82
C ARG A 283 6.70 -16.99 9.97
N THR A 284 5.83 -17.05 8.98
CA THR A 284 4.47 -16.51 9.09
C THR A 284 3.73 -17.34 10.14
N PRO A 285 3.11 -16.73 11.16
CA PRO A 285 2.42 -17.44 12.23
C PRO A 285 1.01 -17.85 11.77
N VAL A 286 0.94 -18.51 10.60
CA VAL A 286 -0.29 -18.94 9.96
C VAL A 286 -0.16 -20.38 9.53
N ASP A 287 -1.03 -21.24 10.04
CA ASP A 287 -1.04 -22.68 9.77
C ASP A 287 -2.40 -23.21 9.29
N SER A 288 -3.47 -22.39 9.37
CA SER A 288 -4.82 -22.79 8.94
C SER A 288 -4.93 -23.00 7.43
N VAL A 289 -4.00 -22.46 6.65
CA VAL A 289 -4.02 -22.47 5.18
C VAL A 289 -2.61 -22.75 4.65
N PRO A 290 -2.45 -23.63 3.64
CA PRO A 290 -1.16 -23.88 3.02
C PRO A 290 -0.49 -22.59 2.51
N ALA A 291 0.81 -22.43 2.76
CA ALA A 291 1.55 -21.20 2.42
C ALA A 291 1.42 -20.76 0.95
N ARG A 292 1.31 -21.73 0.03
CA ARG A 292 1.15 -21.49 -1.42
C ARG A 292 -0.18 -20.83 -1.79
N GLU A 293 -1.20 -20.97 -0.95
CA GLU A 293 -2.56 -20.45 -1.18
C GLU A 293 -2.71 -19.02 -0.63
N LEU A 294 -1.82 -18.61 0.28
CA LEU A 294 -1.85 -17.29 0.91
C LEU A 294 -1.38 -16.16 -0.01
N LYS A 295 -0.67 -16.44 -1.10
CA LYS A 295 -0.42 -15.42 -2.13
C LYS A 295 -1.64 -15.29 -3.04
N ALA A 296 -2.20 -14.09 -3.12
CA ALA A 296 -3.37 -13.80 -3.94
C ALA A 296 -2.99 -13.54 -5.42
N PRO A 297 -3.75 -14.08 -6.39
CA PRO A 297 -3.50 -13.82 -7.81
C PRO A 297 -3.62 -12.34 -8.16
N GLY A 298 -2.59 -11.79 -8.80
CA GLY A 298 -2.60 -10.42 -9.34
C GLY A 298 -2.55 -9.29 -8.30
N MET A 299 -2.33 -9.59 -7.03
CA MET A 299 -2.35 -8.58 -5.97
C MET A 299 -0.93 -8.15 -5.60
N GLY A 300 -0.57 -6.90 -5.92
CA GLY A 300 0.51 -6.18 -5.24
C GLY A 300 -0.02 -5.49 -3.98
N ILE A 301 0.82 -4.83 -3.18
CA ILE A 301 0.41 -4.28 -1.88
C ILE A 301 -0.79 -3.32 -1.97
N ALA A 302 -0.79 -2.35 -2.89
CA ALA A 302 -1.91 -1.41 -3.03
C ALA A 302 -3.21 -2.11 -3.45
N ILE A 303 -3.15 -3.07 -4.39
CA ILE A 303 -4.30 -3.88 -4.80
C ILE A 303 -4.77 -4.77 -3.64
N SER A 304 -3.83 -5.30 -2.85
CA SER A 304 -4.11 -6.13 -1.68
C SER A 304 -4.72 -5.33 -0.54
N CYS A 305 -4.51 -4.01 -0.47
CA CYS A 305 -5.26 -3.10 0.39
C CYS A 305 -6.66 -2.80 -0.19
N GLU A 306 -6.77 -2.60 -1.50
CA GLU A 306 -8.09 -2.33 -2.10
C GLU A 306 -9.06 -3.51 -1.94
N PHE A 307 -8.56 -4.74 -2.03
CA PHE A 307 -9.37 -5.95 -1.96
C PHE A 307 -10.19 -6.09 -0.66
N PRO A 308 -9.61 -6.03 0.55
CA PRO A 308 -10.38 -6.02 1.80
C PRO A 308 -11.30 -4.81 1.93
N ARG A 309 -10.96 -3.64 1.38
CA ARG A 309 -11.86 -2.47 1.40
C ARG A 309 -13.14 -2.71 0.61
N ASN A 310 -13.02 -3.39 -0.54
CA ASN A 310 -14.19 -3.87 -1.30
C ASN A 310 -15.00 -4.93 -0.53
N LEU A 311 -14.39 -5.58 0.46
CA LEU A 311 -15.04 -6.47 1.44
C LEU A 311 -15.48 -5.74 2.72
N ARG A 312 -15.57 -4.41 2.68
CA ARG A 312 -16.00 -3.54 3.79
C ARG A 312 -15.08 -3.53 4.99
N TRP A 313 -13.79 -3.81 4.81
CA TRP A 313 -12.79 -3.54 5.85
C TRP A 313 -12.44 -2.05 5.83
N SER A 314 -12.37 -1.42 7.01
CA SER A 314 -11.82 -0.08 7.14
C SER A 314 -10.30 -0.15 7.01
N GLY A 315 -9.72 0.63 6.10
CA GLY A 315 -8.30 0.59 5.86
C GLY A 315 -7.82 1.72 4.96
N PHE A 316 -6.50 1.83 4.84
CA PHE A 316 -5.85 2.82 4.00
C PHE A 316 -4.96 2.12 2.96
N LYS A 317 -5.00 2.59 1.72
CA LYS A 317 -4.27 2.04 0.57
C LYS A 317 -3.11 2.97 0.20
N PRO A 318 -1.87 2.48 0.15
CA PRO A 318 -0.71 3.30 -0.25
C PRO A 318 -0.61 3.37 -1.79
N ASP A 319 -1.60 4.00 -2.43
CA ASP A 319 -1.60 4.23 -3.88
C ASP A 319 -0.74 5.43 -4.29
N VAL A 320 -0.33 5.48 -5.56
CA VAL A 320 0.59 6.49 -6.10
C VAL A 320 0.10 7.93 -5.89
N HIS A 321 -1.21 8.16 -5.92
CA HIS A 321 -1.79 9.48 -5.65
C HIS A 321 -1.62 9.87 -4.18
N ILE A 322 -1.88 8.92 -3.28
CA ILE A 322 -1.80 9.08 -1.84
C ILE A 322 -0.34 9.25 -1.39
N THR A 323 0.57 8.37 -1.83
CA THR A 323 1.97 8.42 -1.41
C THR A 323 2.62 9.74 -1.83
N ARG A 324 2.32 10.21 -3.05
CA ARG A 324 2.79 11.50 -3.55
C ARG A 324 2.27 12.68 -2.73
N LEU A 325 0.97 12.70 -2.42
CA LEU A 325 0.40 13.74 -1.56
C LEU A 325 1.01 13.71 -0.16
N PHE A 326 1.22 12.52 0.40
CA PHE A 326 1.84 12.37 1.72
C PHE A 326 3.30 12.82 1.72
N ASP A 327 4.06 12.54 0.66
CA ASP A 327 5.43 13.06 0.51
C ASP A 327 5.46 14.58 0.44
N HIS A 328 4.54 15.16 -0.34
CA HIS A 328 4.38 16.60 -0.44
C HIS A 328 4.05 17.20 0.93
N TRP A 329 3.02 16.69 1.61
CA TRP A 329 2.63 17.17 2.95
C TRP A 329 3.67 16.89 4.03
N ALA A 330 4.49 15.85 3.90
CA ALA A 330 5.64 15.64 4.78
C ALA A 330 6.68 16.74 4.62
N ALA A 331 6.91 17.20 3.37
CA ALA A 331 7.87 18.25 3.08
C ALA A 331 7.38 19.64 3.56
N ILE A 332 6.10 19.97 3.33
CA ILE A 332 5.59 21.34 3.57
C ILE A 332 4.77 21.51 4.85
N HIS A 333 4.18 20.44 5.37
CA HIS A 333 3.32 20.46 6.57
C HIS A 333 3.83 19.54 7.69
N HIS A 334 5.01 18.97 7.51
CA HIS A 334 5.66 18.11 8.50
C HIS A 334 4.83 16.89 8.91
N LEU A 335 4.05 16.31 7.99
CA LEU A 335 3.40 15.01 8.19
C LEU A 335 4.46 13.98 8.65
N PRO A 336 4.32 13.40 9.86
CA PRO A 336 5.39 12.63 10.49
C PRO A 336 5.44 11.17 9.98
N LEU A 337 5.69 10.99 8.68
CA LEU A 337 5.77 9.65 8.05
C LEU A 337 6.78 8.75 8.77
N ALA A 338 7.92 9.29 9.18
CA ALA A 338 8.98 8.53 9.86
C ALA A 338 8.52 7.95 11.21
N ALA A 339 7.52 8.54 11.87
CA ALA A 339 6.98 8.03 13.13
C ALA A 339 6.32 6.65 12.97
N GLN A 340 5.84 6.31 11.76
CA GLN A 340 5.17 5.05 11.48
C GLN A 340 6.14 3.92 11.10
N ARG A 341 7.44 4.23 10.95
CA ARG A 341 8.43 3.30 10.41
C ARG A 341 8.59 2.04 11.25
N THR A 342 8.77 2.19 12.56
CA THR A 342 8.97 1.06 13.47
C THR A 342 7.78 0.11 13.42
N ARG A 343 6.56 0.65 13.48
CA ARG A 343 5.34 -0.14 13.41
C ARG A 343 5.17 -0.84 12.05
N ALA A 344 5.56 -0.18 10.96
CA ALA A 344 5.57 -0.80 9.64
C ALA A 344 6.52 -2.02 9.57
N GLU A 345 7.72 -1.89 10.16
CA GLU A 345 8.68 -3.00 10.24
C GLU A 345 8.16 -4.17 11.07
N GLU A 346 7.44 -3.90 12.16
CA GLU A 346 6.79 -4.92 12.98
C GLU A 346 5.74 -5.70 12.19
N ILE A 347 4.83 -5.02 11.49
CA ILE A 347 3.79 -5.65 10.66
C ILE A 347 4.41 -6.49 9.54
N VAL A 348 5.40 -5.97 8.83
CA VAL A 348 6.09 -6.72 7.77
C VAL A 348 6.80 -7.96 8.34
N ARG A 349 7.40 -7.84 9.53
CA ARG A 349 8.06 -8.94 10.22
C ARG A 349 7.08 -10.00 10.72
N LEU A 350 5.90 -9.59 11.20
CA LEU A 350 4.83 -10.49 11.63
C LEU A 350 4.44 -11.45 10.50
N VAL A 351 4.37 -10.96 9.26
CA VAL A 351 4.07 -11.79 8.08
C VAL A 351 5.28 -12.64 7.64
N GLY A 352 6.36 -12.65 8.42
CA GLY A 352 7.54 -13.49 8.20
C GLY A 352 8.50 -12.94 7.16
N ARG A 353 8.38 -11.66 6.77
CA ARG A 353 9.26 -10.98 5.81
C ARG A 353 10.38 -10.22 6.55
N ARG A 354 11.55 -10.11 5.92
CA ARG A 354 12.69 -9.36 6.47
C ARG A 354 13.09 -8.25 5.51
N ARG A 355 13.24 -7.02 6.04
CA ARG A 355 13.94 -5.88 5.41
C ARG A 355 13.62 -5.66 3.92
N ARG A 356 12.33 -5.68 3.57
CA ARG A 356 11.83 -5.32 2.23
C ARG A 356 11.44 -3.85 2.25
N GLU A 357 12.38 -2.99 1.87
CA GLU A 357 12.25 -1.54 2.00
C GLU A 357 11.01 -0.98 1.29
N ASP A 358 10.76 -1.43 0.06
CA ASP A 358 9.58 -1.08 -0.74
C ASP A 358 8.26 -1.35 -0.01
N MET A 359 8.18 -2.50 0.64
CA MET A 359 7.00 -2.95 1.36
C MET A 359 6.85 -2.25 2.70
N ILE A 360 7.95 -2.05 3.44
CA ILE A 360 7.92 -1.29 4.70
C ILE A 360 7.47 0.14 4.43
N THR A 361 8.00 0.77 3.38
CA THR A 361 7.58 2.11 2.95
C THR A 361 6.10 2.14 2.58
N SER A 362 5.59 1.15 1.84
CA SER A 362 4.15 1.06 1.51
C SER A 362 3.29 0.93 2.76
N VAL A 363 3.67 0.06 3.70
CA VAL A 363 2.98 -0.10 4.99
C VAL A 363 3.05 1.18 5.83
N GLN A 364 4.18 1.90 5.80
CA GLN A 364 4.37 3.17 6.49
C GLN A 364 3.37 4.24 6.01
N TYR A 365 3.16 4.38 4.69
CA TYR A 365 2.13 5.30 4.17
C TYR A 365 0.73 4.88 4.58
N ALA A 366 0.40 3.58 4.50
CA ALA A 366 -0.91 3.09 4.93
C ALA A 366 -1.17 3.36 6.42
N LEU A 367 -0.17 3.12 7.28
CA LEU A 367 -0.24 3.43 8.71
C LEU A 367 -0.36 4.93 8.99
N ALA A 368 0.34 5.78 8.23
CA ALA A 368 0.20 7.23 8.35
C ALA A 368 -1.24 7.66 8.03
N GLY A 369 -1.83 7.10 6.98
CA GLY A 369 -3.23 7.37 6.62
C GLY A 369 -4.21 6.93 7.71
N LEU A 370 -4.01 5.73 8.29
CA LEU A 370 -4.78 5.28 9.44
C LEU A 370 -4.64 6.21 10.66
N HIS A 371 -3.41 6.59 10.99
CA HIS A 371 -3.10 7.34 12.21
C HIS A 371 -3.62 8.79 12.17
N HIS A 372 -3.56 9.43 11.00
CA HIS A 372 -3.96 10.82 10.82
C HIS A 372 -5.44 10.97 10.42
N THR A 373 -6.17 9.88 10.20
CA THR A 373 -7.63 9.95 10.03
C THR A 373 -8.31 10.32 11.36
N PRO A 374 -9.27 11.28 11.37
CA PRO A 374 -10.09 11.58 12.55
C PRO A 374 -10.81 10.34 13.10
N ALA A 375 -10.86 10.22 14.43
CA ALA A 375 -11.38 9.01 15.10
C ALA A 375 -12.88 8.73 14.86
N ASP A 376 -13.64 9.75 14.47
CA ASP A 376 -15.07 9.67 14.14
C ASP A 376 -15.32 9.33 12.67
N THR A 377 -14.26 9.22 11.85
CA THR A 377 -14.36 8.93 10.42
C THR A 377 -13.69 7.60 10.10
N PRO A 378 -14.34 6.69 9.33
CA PRO A 378 -13.68 5.48 8.88
C PRO A 378 -12.50 5.78 7.95
N ALA A 379 -11.35 5.11 8.15
CA ALA A 379 -10.16 5.31 7.34
C ALA A 379 -10.39 5.13 5.83
N SER A 380 -11.27 4.21 5.43
CA SER A 380 -11.62 4.02 4.02
C SER A 380 -12.29 5.26 3.40
N GLU A 381 -13.01 6.07 4.19
CA GLU A 381 -13.60 7.34 3.71
C GLU A 381 -12.51 8.39 3.51
N ALA A 382 -11.62 8.55 4.49
CA ALA A 382 -10.49 9.48 4.38
C ALA A 382 -9.57 9.14 3.21
N ASP A 383 -9.25 7.85 3.02
CA ASP A 383 -8.50 7.35 1.87
C ASP A 383 -9.16 7.75 0.54
N ASN A 384 -10.47 7.51 0.40
CA ASN A 384 -11.21 7.83 -0.83
C ASN A 384 -11.23 9.34 -1.10
N LEU A 385 -11.38 10.18 -0.08
CA LEU A 385 -11.32 11.64 -0.24
C LEU A 385 -9.92 12.11 -0.68
N ILE A 386 -8.87 11.59 -0.05
CA ILE A 386 -7.49 11.94 -0.40
C ILE A 386 -7.12 11.41 -1.79
N TRP A 387 -7.60 10.22 -2.14
CA TRP A 387 -7.45 9.68 -3.50
C TRP A 387 -8.16 10.55 -4.54
N LEU A 388 -9.40 10.97 -4.27
CA LEU A 388 -10.14 11.89 -5.14
C LEU A 388 -9.39 13.21 -5.29
N LEU A 389 -8.88 13.79 -4.20
CA LEU A 389 -8.03 14.97 -4.23
C LEU A 389 -6.85 14.77 -5.19
N GLY A 390 -6.05 13.73 -4.98
CA GLY A 390 -4.84 13.47 -5.77
C GLY A 390 -5.10 13.05 -7.21
N SER A 391 -6.31 12.61 -7.54
CA SER A 391 -6.70 12.18 -8.90
C SER A 391 -7.34 13.31 -9.71
N TYR A 392 -8.21 14.12 -9.10
CA TYR A 392 -9.04 15.13 -9.79
C TYR A 392 -8.62 16.58 -9.59
N ILE A 393 -8.04 16.90 -8.43
CA ILE A 393 -7.85 18.29 -7.98
C ILE A 393 -6.37 18.64 -8.00
N GLU A 394 -5.55 17.78 -7.42
CA GLU A 394 -4.10 17.95 -7.29
C GLU A 394 -3.37 16.78 -7.96
N PRO A 395 -3.47 16.63 -9.29
CA PRO A 395 -2.65 15.67 -10.02
C PRO A 395 -1.17 16.02 -9.90
N ILE A 396 -0.30 15.14 -10.39
CA ILE A 396 1.16 15.33 -10.34
C ILE A 396 1.58 16.70 -10.91
N GLY A 397 2.37 17.45 -10.13
CA GLY A 397 2.85 18.78 -10.48
C GLY A 397 1.84 19.91 -10.27
N ALA A 398 0.65 19.62 -9.72
CA ALA A 398 -0.38 20.60 -9.37
C ALA A 398 -0.74 20.55 -7.87
N GLU A 399 0.15 19.98 -7.05
CA GLU A 399 0.01 19.96 -5.59
C GLU A 399 0.00 21.39 -5.03
N THR A 400 -0.91 21.67 -4.10
CA THR A 400 -1.03 23.01 -3.48
C THR A 400 -0.39 23.05 -2.09
N GLU A 401 -0.22 24.24 -1.53
CA GLU A 401 0.27 24.46 -0.15
C GLU A 401 -0.89 24.60 0.85
N LEU A 402 -2.10 24.17 0.50
CA LEU A 402 -3.26 24.24 1.38
C LEU A 402 -3.07 23.32 2.60
N PRO A 403 -3.44 23.77 3.82
CA PRO A 403 -3.18 23.04 5.06
C PRO A 403 -4.18 21.90 5.26
N TYR A 404 -4.01 20.78 4.56
CA TYR A 404 -4.84 19.58 4.70
C TYR A 404 -4.66 18.83 6.04
N LEU A 405 -3.92 19.41 6.99
CA LEU A 405 -3.60 18.85 8.30
C LEU A 405 -3.92 19.87 9.40
N ARG A 406 -4.60 19.45 10.47
CA ARG A 406 -5.06 20.28 11.60
C ARG A 406 -4.68 19.73 12.96
#